data_AF-A0AAV9WMP8-F1
#
_entry.id   AF-A0AAV9WMP8-F1
#
_cell.length_a   1.000
_cell.length_b   1.000
_cell.length_c   1.000
_cell.angle_alpha   90.00
_cell.angle_beta   90.00
_cell.angle_gamma   90.00
#
_symmetry.space_group_name_H-M   'P 1'
#
loop_
_entity.id
_entity.type
_entity.pdbx_description
1 polymer ?
#
loop_
_entity_poly.entity_id
_entity_poly.type
_entity_poly.pdbx_seq_one_letter_code
_entity_poly.pdbx_strand_id
1 'polypeptide(L)'
;MASLTTLPPEILSLICDGLTLRQILKIRLISRSHDEKFRDSMRREVFERLRVEFTSSNVKRLAELGEEVGGYVRHITFVGEGKVKTRAVVKLLGGLSGLKEVDLGGLGAGVNVVIKALHVSETLESVVYNSSAGIMDLTFPSTLGNLKKLEMGLKIPYTHASRPFEKKLWGWIASLPLTELKLVNTAEISCDPDQTTWPVRRHGGYLPKHFSPLSHLKKIILGGIYLTLRDMKLLIPSPGDMEKVEFGGCQMVDPRVEWVGVIEYLDGIDVKLGLAGYFRGIAGYELPDLVTHPDGDCEVTLQSPDGEYKFFKNVRLAVKNSGDTGFWESLTDGKYDSPRVVRWKRLRMLGDRYDLEMKKLGGFAVYDYEAAGRLERKFLRDVEMLEDGGF
;
A
#
# COMPACT_ATOMS: atom_id res chain seq x y z
N MET A 1 -47.86 27.51 14.10
CA MET A 1 -46.84 26.89 13.23
C MET A 1 -46.02 25.93 14.08
N ALA A 2 -45.79 24.70 13.62
CA ALA A 2 -44.90 23.77 14.33
C ALA A 2 -43.46 24.29 14.25
N SER A 3 -42.77 24.38 15.38
CA SER A 3 -41.39 24.85 15.42
C SER A 3 -40.43 23.69 15.14
N LEU A 4 -39.34 23.94 14.42
CA LEU A 4 -38.26 22.96 14.26
C LEU A 4 -37.71 22.49 15.61
N THR A 5 -37.77 23.35 16.63
CA THR A 5 -37.32 23.03 18.00
C THR A 5 -38.21 22.00 18.71
N THR A 6 -39.45 21.81 18.26
CA THR A 6 -40.40 20.85 18.84
C THR A 6 -40.33 19.46 18.21
N LEU A 7 -39.50 19.29 17.17
CA LEU A 7 -39.36 17.99 16.50
C LEU A 7 -38.51 17.00 17.35
N PRO A 8 -38.82 15.70 17.27
CA PRO A 8 -37.98 14.64 17.82
C PRO A 8 -36.56 14.63 17.21
N PRO A 9 -35.53 14.20 17.95
CA PRO A 9 -34.15 14.13 17.46
C PRO A 9 -33.99 13.35 16.15
N GLU A 10 -34.77 12.29 15.96
CA GLU A 10 -34.70 11.39 14.79
C GLU A 10 -35.20 12.07 13.51
N ILE A 11 -36.25 12.89 13.62
CA ILE A 11 -36.75 13.69 12.49
C ILE A 11 -35.79 14.82 12.19
N LEU A 12 -35.20 15.41 13.23
CA LEU A 12 -34.20 16.46 13.07
C LEU A 12 -32.92 15.96 12.41
N SER A 13 -32.44 14.76 12.74
CA SER A 13 -31.28 14.19 12.04
C SER A 13 -31.55 14.02 10.55
N LEU A 14 -32.72 13.49 10.18
CA LEU A 14 -33.10 13.34 8.77
C LEU A 14 -33.17 14.69 8.02
N ILE A 15 -33.64 15.75 8.68
CA ILE A 15 -33.65 17.10 8.10
C ILE A 15 -32.22 17.65 7.99
N CYS A 16 -31.40 17.46 9.04
CA CYS A 16 -30.03 17.96 9.11
C CYS A 16 -29.07 17.25 8.14
N ASP A 17 -29.27 15.97 7.84
CA ASP A 17 -28.41 15.19 6.95
C ASP A 17 -28.36 15.77 5.52
N GLY A 18 -29.37 16.56 5.12
CA GLY A 18 -29.41 17.28 3.86
C GLY A 18 -28.91 18.73 3.91
N LEU A 19 -28.51 19.25 5.09
CA LEU A 19 -28.14 20.65 5.28
C LEU A 19 -26.63 20.83 5.30
N THR A 20 -26.16 21.83 4.56
CA THR A 20 -24.78 22.31 4.65
C THR A 20 -24.51 22.97 6.00
N LEU A 21 -23.25 22.98 6.44
CA LEU A 21 -22.81 23.72 7.63
C LEU A 21 -23.30 25.18 7.64
N ARG A 22 -23.28 25.86 6.49
CA ARG A 22 -23.77 27.24 6.35
C ARG A 22 -25.26 27.35 6.66
N GLN A 23 -26.07 26.38 6.24
CA GLN A 23 -27.50 26.34 6.55
C GLN A 23 -27.74 26.06 8.03
N ILE A 24 -27.00 25.12 8.62
CA ILE A 24 -27.08 24.83 10.07
C ILE A 24 -26.73 26.07 10.90
N LEU A 25 -25.67 26.81 10.52
CA LEU A 25 -25.30 28.05 11.19
C LEU A 25 -26.41 29.11 11.09
N LYS A 26 -27.06 29.25 9.93
CA LYS A 26 -28.21 30.16 9.79
C LYS A 26 -29.37 29.79 10.71
N ILE A 27 -29.68 28.50 10.84
CA ILE A 27 -30.76 28.01 11.72
C ILE A 27 -30.45 28.32 13.19
N ARG A 28 -29.20 28.14 13.63
CA ARG A 28 -28.78 28.44 15.01
C ARG A 28 -28.94 29.92 15.37
N LEU A 29 -28.83 30.82 14.38
CA LEU A 29 -28.99 32.26 14.59
C LEU A 29 -30.46 32.71 14.70
N ILE A 30 -31.44 31.83 14.47
CA ILE A 30 -32.87 32.18 14.53
C ILE A 30 -33.31 32.47 15.97
N SER A 31 -32.94 31.62 16.93
CA SER A 31 -33.20 31.83 18.35
C SER A 31 -32.33 30.95 19.23
N ARG A 32 -32.27 31.25 20.54
CA ARG A 32 -31.54 30.45 21.53
C ARG A 32 -31.97 28.98 21.55
N SER A 33 -33.25 28.70 21.39
CA SER A 33 -33.77 27.33 21.33
C SER A 33 -33.31 26.58 20.08
N HIS A 34 -33.14 27.28 18.94
CA HIS A 34 -32.55 26.68 17.75
C HIS A 34 -31.04 26.47 17.94
N ASP A 35 -30.34 27.41 18.58
CA ASP A 35 -28.93 27.21 18.91
C ASP A 35 -28.73 25.94 19.75
N GLU A 36 -29.47 25.80 20.84
CA GLU A 36 -29.38 24.63 21.74
C GLU A 36 -29.71 23.33 21.00
N LYS A 37 -30.72 23.33 20.12
CA LYS A 37 -31.17 22.13 19.41
C LYS A 37 -30.21 21.68 18.30
N PHE A 38 -29.57 22.62 17.59
CA PHE A 38 -28.72 22.33 16.42
C PHE A 38 -27.21 22.43 16.73
N ARG A 39 -26.83 22.71 17.98
CA ARG A 39 -25.42 22.81 18.40
C ARG A 39 -24.63 21.55 18.10
N ASP A 40 -25.19 20.39 18.42
CA ASP A 40 -24.49 19.11 18.28
C ASP A 40 -24.38 18.68 16.82
N SER A 41 -25.39 18.97 15.99
CA SER A 41 -25.31 18.80 14.53
C SER A 41 -24.21 19.67 13.93
N MET A 42 -24.12 20.95 14.34
CA MET A 42 -23.04 21.83 13.91
C MET A 42 -21.67 21.30 14.35
N ARG A 43 -21.54 20.89 15.61
CA ARG A 43 -20.28 20.35 16.14
C ARG A 43 -19.87 19.09 15.38
N ARG A 44 -20.80 18.19 15.07
CA ARG A 44 -20.53 17.01 14.24
C ARG A 44 -19.96 17.43 12.89
N GLU A 45 -20.66 18.27 12.15
CA GLU A 45 -20.22 18.75 10.82
C GLU A 45 -18.85 19.45 10.85
N VAL A 46 -18.57 20.25 11.88
CA VAL A 46 -17.31 21.00 11.98
C VAL A 46 -16.14 20.11 12.42
N PHE A 47 -16.36 19.22 13.38
CA PHE A 47 -15.29 18.47 14.04
C PHE A 47 -15.12 17.04 13.53
N GLU A 48 -16.02 16.52 12.68
CA GLU A 48 -15.95 15.14 12.19
C GLU A 48 -14.61 14.80 11.55
N ARG A 49 -14.06 15.73 10.76
CA ARG A 49 -12.79 15.56 10.04
C ARG A 49 -11.85 16.71 10.36
N LEU A 50 -10.77 16.42 11.06
CA LEU A 50 -9.78 17.41 11.44
C LEU A 50 -8.48 17.23 10.65
N ARG A 51 -7.98 18.32 10.09
CA ARG A 51 -6.62 18.39 9.55
C ARG A 51 -5.77 19.25 10.48
N VAL A 52 -4.73 18.65 11.05
CA VAL A 52 -3.94 19.24 12.14
C VAL A 52 -2.50 19.34 11.73
N GLU A 53 -1.97 20.56 11.70
CA GLU A 53 -0.53 20.75 11.54
C GLU A 53 0.21 20.25 12.81
N PHE A 54 1.20 19.38 12.62
CA PHE A 54 1.84 18.60 13.68
C PHE A 54 2.85 19.40 14.48
N THR A 55 2.40 20.49 15.11
CA THR A 55 3.20 21.32 16.00
C THR A 55 2.81 21.08 17.46
N SER A 56 3.76 21.32 18.39
CA SER A 56 3.50 21.14 19.82
C SER A 56 2.35 22.01 20.33
N SER A 57 2.18 23.22 19.79
CA SER A 57 1.08 24.14 20.15
C SER A 57 -0.28 23.59 19.68
N ASN A 58 -0.39 23.13 18.44
CA ASN A 58 -1.64 22.63 17.89
C ASN A 58 -2.07 21.32 18.55
N VAL A 59 -1.13 20.38 18.76
CA VAL A 59 -1.41 19.12 19.47
C VAL A 59 -1.86 19.40 20.90
N LYS A 60 -1.22 20.35 21.62
CA LYS A 60 -1.64 20.71 22.97
C LYS A 60 -3.04 21.32 23.00
N ARG A 61 -3.32 22.30 22.12
CA ARG A 61 -4.65 22.93 22.02
C ARG A 61 -5.73 21.91 21.70
N LEU A 62 -5.48 20.99 20.77
CA LEU A 62 -6.46 19.97 20.42
C LEU A 62 -6.64 18.94 21.54
N ALA A 63 -5.58 18.62 22.29
CA ALA A 63 -5.69 17.76 23.47
C ALA A 63 -6.51 18.40 24.60
N GLU A 64 -6.52 19.73 24.71
CA GLU A 64 -7.38 20.47 25.65
C GLU A 64 -8.84 20.50 25.15
N LEU A 65 -9.05 20.67 23.84
CA LEU A 65 -10.39 20.63 23.23
C LEU A 65 -11.01 19.22 23.21
N GLY A 66 -10.19 18.17 23.24
CA GLY A 66 -10.64 16.78 23.16
C GLY A 66 -11.69 16.41 24.20
N GLU A 67 -11.66 17.02 25.39
CA GLU A 67 -12.69 16.80 26.42
C GLU A 67 -14.08 17.32 26.01
N GLU A 68 -14.14 18.40 25.22
CA GLU A 68 -15.41 18.98 24.77
C GLU A 68 -15.88 18.42 23.42
N VAL A 69 -14.94 18.22 22.48
CA VAL A 69 -15.28 17.87 21.09
C VAL A 69 -14.86 16.47 20.67
N GLY A 70 -14.15 15.73 21.52
CA GLY A 70 -13.55 14.45 21.18
C GLY A 70 -14.54 13.37 20.74
N GLY A 71 -15.79 13.42 21.23
CA GLY A 71 -16.86 12.52 20.78
C GLY A 71 -17.34 12.75 19.34
N TYR A 72 -17.09 13.93 18.78
CA TYR A 72 -17.48 14.30 17.41
C TYR A 72 -16.37 14.01 16.39
N VAL A 73 -15.11 13.99 16.82
CA VAL A 73 -13.97 13.76 15.92
C VAL A 73 -13.94 12.31 15.49
N ARG A 74 -14.13 12.06 14.19
CA ARG A 74 -14.09 10.72 13.59
C ARG A 74 -12.81 10.47 12.80
N HIS A 75 -12.27 11.50 12.15
CA HIS A 75 -11.08 11.38 11.31
C HIS A 75 -10.09 12.49 11.66
N ILE A 76 -8.82 12.14 11.79
CA ILE A 76 -7.74 13.11 11.97
C ILE A 76 -6.62 12.87 10.96
N THR A 77 -6.23 13.92 10.25
CA THR A 77 -5.09 13.93 9.35
C THR A 77 -4.01 14.82 9.93
N PHE A 78 -2.83 14.28 10.21
CA PHE A 78 -1.69 15.07 10.63
C PHE A 78 -0.84 15.49 9.44
N VAL A 79 -0.43 16.77 9.42
CA VAL A 79 0.39 17.33 8.35
C VAL A 79 1.56 18.12 8.87
N GLY A 80 2.66 18.11 8.13
CA GLY A 80 3.87 18.86 8.46
C GLY A 80 4.81 18.08 9.37
N GLU A 81 6.06 18.52 9.38
CA GLU A 81 7.12 17.92 10.19
C GLU A 81 7.34 18.76 11.44
N GLY A 82 6.95 18.22 12.59
CA GLY A 82 7.17 18.88 13.86
C GLY A 82 7.66 17.94 14.95
N LYS A 83 8.43 18.51 15.88
CA LYS A 83 8.91 17.79 17.05
C LYS A 83 7.86 17.86 18.14
N VAL A 84 7.00 16.84 18.20
CA VAL A 84 5.97 16.69 19.23
C VAL A 84 6.37 15.55 20.16
N LYS A 85 6.18 15.75 21.48
CA LYS A 85 6.43 14.70 22.47
C LYS A 85 5.33 13.64 22.43
N THR A 86 5.69 12.36 22.52
CA THR A 86 4.73 11.23 22.55
C THR A 86 3.64 11.41 23.61
N ARG A 87 3.99 11.91 24.81
CA ARG A 87 3.00 12.16 25.88
C ARG A 87 1.90 13.15 25.46
N ALA A 88 2.22 14.14 24.63
CA ALA A 88 1.22 15.10 24.14
C ALA A 88 0.27 14.44 23.12
N VAL A 89 0.80 13.60 22.24
CA VAL A 89 -0.01 12.84 21.27
C VAL A 89 -0.88 11.79 21.98
N VAL A 90 -0.34 11.12 23.01
CA VAL A 90 -1.12 10.21 23.86
C VAL A 90 -2.29 10.93 24.51
N LYS A 91 -2.05 12.12 25.10
CA LYS A 91 -3.14 12.92 25.69
C LYS A 91 -4.18 13.31 24.64
N LEU A 92 -3.74 13.72 23.44
CA LEU A 92 -4.62 14.06 22.34
C LEU A 92 -5.50 12.85 21.95
N LEU A 93 -4.89 11.74 21.54
CA LEU A 93 -5.61 10.58 21.01
C LEU A 93 -6.52 9.94 22.07
N GLY A 94 -6.11 9.94 23.34
CA GLY A 94 -6.95 9.45 24.44
C GLY A 94 -8.17 10.33 24.71
N GLY A 95 -8.11 11.63 24.39
CA GLY A 95 -9.25 12.54 24.49
C GLY A 95 -10.23 12.43 23.32
N LEU A 96 -9.84 11.84 22.19
CA LEU A 96 -10.68 11.70 21.00
C LEU A 96 -11.49 10.40 21.05
N SER A 97 -12.47 10.32 21.96
CA SER A 97 -13.28 9.12 22.16
C SER A 97 -14.08 8.69 20.91
N GLY A 98 -14.38 9.61 19.99
CA GLY A 98 -15.06 9.32 18.74
C GLY A 98 -14.18 8.78 17.62
N LEU A 99 -12.85 8.78 17.78
CA LEU A 99 -11.89 8.62 16.69
C LEU A 99 -12.01 7.25 15.98
N LYS A 100 -12.16 7.27 14.66
CA LYS A 100 -12.27 6.09 13.80
C LYS A 100 -11.09 5.94 12.85
N GLU A 101 -10.53 7.04 12.37
CA GLU A 101 -9.44 7.01 11.39
C GLU A 101 -8.34 8.01 11.73
N VAL A 102 -7.09 7.58 11.54
CA VAL A 102 -5.91 8.45 11.62
C VAL A 102 -5.12 8.35 10.32
N ASP A 103 -4.91 9.49 9.66
CA ASP A 103 -4.01 9.64 8.52
C ASP A 103 -2.70 10.32 8.95
N LEU A 104 -1.60 9.62 8.65
CA LEU A 104 -0.23 9.90 9.05
C LEU A 104 0.67 10.31 7.88
N GLY A 105 0.15 10.39 6.64
CA GLY A 105 0.97 10.56 5.44
C GLY A 105 1.82 11.84 5.43
N GLY A 106 1.38 12.89 6.12
CA GLY A 106 2.05 14.19 6.15
C GLY A 106 3.13 14.35 7.24
N LEU A 107 3.46 13.31 8.01
CA LEU A 107 4.23 13.45 9.26
C LEU A 107 5.75 13.28 9.15
N GLY A 108 6.27 12.77 8.03
CA GLY A 108 7.70 12.44 7.90
C GLY A 108 8.21 11.63 9.11
N ALA A 109 9.31 12.08 9.73
CA ALA A 109 9.88 11.43 10.92
C ALA A 109 8.95 11.43 12.17
N GLY A 110 7.97 12.33 12.22
CA GLY A 110 7.01 12.44 13.33
C GLY A 110 6.06 11.25 13.45
N VAL A 111 5.94 10.41 12.43
CA VAL A 111 5.01 9.27 12.41
C VAL A 111 5.25 8.28 13.56
N ASN A 112 6.52 8.05 13.95
CA ASN A 112 6.84 7.10 15.01
C ASN A 112 6.26 7.54 16.36
N VAL A 113 6.14 8.85 16.58
CA VAL A 113 5.52 9.42 17.78
C VAL A 113 4.02 9.08 17.82
N VAL A 114 3.35 9.20 16.68
CA VAL A 114 1.90 8.97 16.59
C VAL A 114 1.58 7.48 16.62
N ILE A 115 2.29 6.64 15.87
CA ILE A 115 2.11 5.17 15.89
C ILE A 115 2.26 4.62 17.30
N LYS A 116 3.29 5.06 18.05
CA LYS A 116 3.47 4.67 19.46
C LYS A 116 2.29 5.07 20.33
N ALA A 117 1.60 6.17 20.02
CA ALA A 117 0.48 6.67 20.80
C ALA A 117 -0.87 6.04 20.43
N LEU A 118 -1.00 5.37 19.27
CA LEU A 118 -2.29 4.83 18.81
C LEU A 118 -2.95 3.84 19.79
N HIS A 119 -2.16 3.16 20.62
CA HIS A 119 -2.66 2.16 21.58
C HIS A 119 -3.68 2.71 22.60
N VAL A 120 -3.75 4.03 22.80
CA VAL A 120 -4.71 4.64 23.73
C VAL A 120 -6.07 4.91 23.09
N SER A 121 -6.20 4.77 21.78
CA SER A 121 -7.47 4.94 21.09
C SER A 121 -8.22 3.62 21.07
N GLU A 122 -9.29 3.55 21.85
CA GLU A 122 -10.15 2.37 21.93
C GLU A 122 -11.06 2.26 20.70
N THR A 123 -11.40 3.36 20.04
CA THR A 123 -12.40 3.38 18.96
C THR A 123 -11.83 3.33 17.55
N LEU A 124 -10.50 3.38 17.41
CA LEU A 124 -9.78 3.43 16.14
C LEU A 124 -10.03 2.19 15.28
N GLU A 125 -10.54 2.40 14.07
CA GLU A 125 -10.86 1.35 13.11
C GLU A 125 -9.97 1.38 11.87
N SER A 126 -9.35 2.52 11.54
CA SER A 126 -8.48 2.67 10.38
C SER A 126 -7.22 3.49 10.65
N VAL A 127 -6.10 3.04 10.09
CA VAL A 127 -4.84 3.77 10.06
C VAL A 127 -4.35 3.85 8.62
N VAL A 128 -4.05 5.07 8.18
CA VAL A 128 -3.49 5.35 6.85
C VAL A 128 -2.14 6.01 7.03
N TYR A 129 -1.12 5.49 6.36
CA TYR A 129 0.20 6.08 6.29
C TYR A 129 0.73 5.94 4.87
N ASN A 130 0.65 6.99 4.08
CA ASN A 130 1.21 7.00 2.73
C ASN A 130 2.36 8.00 2.68
N SER A 131 3.59 7.51 2.79
CA SER A 131 4.77 8.36 2.68
C SER A 131 5.86 7.73 1.82
N SER A 132 6.51 8.57 1.03
CA SER A 132 7.73 8.22 0.30
C SER A 132 8.98 8.26 1.20
N ALA A 133 8.84 8.64 2.47
CA ALA A 133 9.95 8.70 3.42
C ALA A 133 10.44 7.28 3.78
N GLY A 134 11.75 7.07 3.66
CA GLY A 134 12.42 5.81 4.02
C GLY A 134 12.51 5.63 5.53
N ILE A 135 11.42 5.18 6.15
CA ILE A 135 11.38 4.96 7.61
C ILE A 135 11.65 3.50 7.91
N MET A 136 12.81 3.23 8.49
CA MET A 136 13.24 1.89 8.92
C MET A 136 13.16 1.67 10.44
N ASP A 137 12.67 2.65 11.22
CA ASP A 137 12.58 2.58 12.69
C ASP A 137 11.20 2.98 13.22
N LEU A 138 10.17 2.27 12.77
CA LEU A 138 8.85 2.35 13.41
C LEU A 138 8.82 1.42 14.63
N THR A 139 8.32 1.95 15.74
CA THR A 139 7.96 1.14 16.90
C THR A 139 6.45 0.94 16.89
N PHE A 140 6.03 -0.29 16.66
CA PHE A 140 4.63 -0.63 16.58
C PHE A 140 4.05 -0.94 17.98
N PRO A 141 2.82 -0.50 18.28
CA PRO A 141 2.14 -0.89 19.51
C PRO A 141 1.81 -2.39 19.49
N SER A 142 1.72 -3.02 20.66
CA SER A 142 1.48 -4.46 20.77
C SER A 142 0.11 -4.89 20.24
N THR A 143 -0.91 -4.05 20.41
CA THR A 143 -2.31 -4.35 20.06
C THR A 143 -3.08 -3.09 19.67
N LEU A 144 -4.00 -3.21 18.71
CA LEU A 144 -5.05 -2.23 18.40
C LEU A 144 -6.35 -3.02 18.15
N GLY A 145 -7.11 -3.24 19.22
CA GLY A 145 -8.18 -4.26 19.25
C GLY A 145 -9.35 -4.02 18.29
N ASN A 146 -9.60 -2.78 17.89
CA ASN A 146 -10.68 -2.42 16.98
C ASN A 146 -10.20 -2.06 15.57
N LEU A 147 -8.89 -2.16 15.30
CA LEU A 147 -8.34 -1.79 14.01
C LEU A 147 -8.73 -2.83 12.94
N LYS A 148 -9.54 -2.40 11.97
CA LYS A 148 -10.04 -3.23 10.87
C LYS A 148 -9.31 -2.98 9.56
N LYS A 149 -8.81 -1.75 9.36
CA LYS A 149 -8.18 -1.33 8.10
C LYS A 149 -6.80 -0.74 8.34
N LEU A 150 -5.80 -1.28 7.66
CA LEU A 150 -4.44 -0.75 7.67
C LEU A 150 -4.01 -0.44 6.23
N GLU A 151 -3.66 0.81 5.96
CA GLU A 151 -3.07 1.25 4.70
C GLU A 151 -1.69 1.85 4.95
N MET A 152 -0.65 1.27 4.34
CA MET A 152 0.72 1.72 4.49
C MET A 152 1.47 1.74 3.15
N GLY A 153 1.86 2.93 2.71
CA GLY A 153 2.92 3.18 1.73
C GLY A 153 4.24 3.42 2.44
N LEU A 154 5.19 2.50 2.31
CA LEU A 154 6.50 2.55 2.96
C LEU A 154 7.61 2.53 1.92
N LYS A 155 8.75 3.17 2.19
CA LYS A 155 9.97 3.01 1.38
C LYS A 155 10.95 2.10 2.12
N ILE A 156 10.84 0.79 1.91
CA ILE A 156 11.67 -0.22 2.57
C ILE A 156 12.77 -0.68 1.60
N PRO A 157 14.04 -0.29 1.79
CA PRO A 157 15.12 -0.79 0.95
C PRO A 157 15.32 -2.30 1.15
N TYR A 158 15.53 -3.07 0.08
CA TYR A 158 15.77 -4.51 0.16
C TYR A 158 17.21 -4.84 0.52
N THR A 159 17.58 -4.60 1.77
CA THR A 159 18.93 -4.86 2.27
C THR A 159 18.88 -5.86 3.43
N HIS A 160 20.03 -6.39 3.83
CA HIS A 160 20.11 -7.15 5.08
C HIS A 160 19.68 -6.32 6.30
N ALA A 161 19.91 -5.00 6.27
CA ALA A 161 19.61 -4.08 7.36
C ALA A 161 18.10 -3.85 7.56
N SER A 162 17.26 -4.05 6.54
CA SER A 162 15.80 -3.88 6.66
C SER A 162 15.08 -5.11 7.24
N ARG A 163 15.71 -6.29 7.28
CA ARG A 163 15.08 -7.52 7.81
C ARG A 163 14.53 -7.42 9.23
N PRO A 164 15.19 -6.75 10.20
CA PRO A 164 14.64 -6.58 11.53
C PRO A 164 13.38 -5.72 11.53
N PHE A 165 13.36 -4.65 10.72
CA PHE A 165 12.19 -3.78 10.57
C PHE A 165 11.01 -4.56 10.00
N GLU A 166 11.20 -5.30 8.92
CA GLU A 166 10.15 -6.12 8.33
C GLU A 166 9.59 -7.17 9.27
N LYS A 167 10.49 -7.84 10.03
CA LYS A 167 10.05 -8.84 11.00
C LYS A 167 9.13 -8.20 12.05
N LYS A 168 9.41 -6.96 12.46
CA LYS A 168 8.54 -6.19 13.36
C LYS A 168 7.23 -5.79 12.68
N LEU A 169 7.29 -5.29 11.44
CA LEU A 169 6.11 -4.89 10.67
C LEU A 169 5.15 -6.06 10.47
N TRP A 170 5.63 -7.18 9.92
CA TRP A 170 4.80 -8.37 9.72
C TRP A 170 4.34 -8.98 11.04
N GLY A 171 5.18 -8.96 12.08
CA GLY A 171 4.78 -9.41 13.42
C GLY A 171 3.65 -8.57 14.01
N TRP A 172 3.66 -7.26 13.76
CA TRP A 172 2.58 -6.36 14.15
C TRP A 172 1.32 -6.58 13.30
N ILE A 173 1.44 -6.66 11.97
CA ILE A 173 0.30 -6.95 11.09
C ILE A 173 -0.41 -8.24 11.52
N ALA A 174 0.34 -9.28 11.86
CA ALA A 174 -0.20 -10.57 12.33
C ALA A 174 -0.89 -10.49 13.70
N SER A 175 -0.63 -9.45 14.51
CA SER A 175 -1.28 -9.27 15.82
C SER A 175 -2.55 -8.42 15.75
N LEU A 176 -2.89 -7.88 14.58
CA LEU A 176 -4.02 -7.00 14.38
C LEU A 176 -5.24 -7.76 13.83
N PRO A 177 -6.47 -7.43 14.29
CA PRO A 177 -7.70 -8.05 13.80
C PRO A 177 -8.18 -7.42 12.47
N LEU A 178 -7.28 -7.38 11.47
CA LEU A 178 -7.53 -6.70 10.20
C LEU A 178 -8.53 -7.45 9.33
N THR A 179 -9.46 -6.69 8.75
CA THR A 179 -10.32 -7.13 7.64
C THR A 179 -9.84 -6.57 6.29
N GLU A 180 -9.07 -5.47 6.31
CA GLU A 180 -8.52 -4.84 5.11
C GLU A 180 -7.03 -4.49 5.32
N LEU A 181 -6.18 -4.92 4.41
CA LEU A 181 -4.75 -4.63 4.40
C LEU A 181 -4.33 -4.07 3.05
N LYS A 182 -3.76 -2.87 3.04
CA LYS A 182 -3.04 -2.31 1.91
C LYS A 182 -1.61 -2.00 2.32
N LEU A 183 -0.64 -2.66 1.70
CA LEU A 183 0.78 -2.47 1.98
C LEU A 183 1.54 -2.31 0.67
N VAL A 184 2.09 -1.12 0.42
CA VAL A 184 2.82 -0.81 -0.81
C VAL A 184 4.23 -0.38 -0.43
N ASN A 185 5.22 -1.14 -0.90
CA ASN A 185 6.60 -0.69 -0.88
C ASN A 185 6.85 0.21 -2.10
N THR A 186 7.31 1.42 -1.82
CA THR A 186 7.66 2.45 -2.80
C THR A 186 9.17 2.57 -2.98
N ALA A 187 9.95 1.69 -2.36
CA ALA A 187 11.38 1.60 -2.64
C ALA A 187 11.59 1.18 -4.09
N GLU A 188 12.52 1.85 -4.76
CA GLU A 188 13.00 1.41 -6.06
C GLU A 188 13.59 0.02 -5.91
N ILE A 189 13.07 -0.92 -6.68
CA ILE A 189 13.63 -2.27 -6.80
C ILE A 189 14.98 -2.07 -7.48
N SER A 190 16.06 -2.45 -6.80
CA SER A 190 17.39 -2.41 -7.40
C SER A 190 17.37 -3.20 -8.71
N CYS A 191 18.09 -2.76 -9.73
CA CYS A 191 18.28 -3.54 -10.96
C CYS A 191 19.55 -4.41 -10.91
N ASP A 192 20.22 -4.46 -9.74
CA ASP A 192 21.51 -5.13 -9.58
C ASP A 192 21.33 -6.62 -9.21
N PRO A 193 21.55 -7.59 -10.12
CA PRO A 193 21.37 -9.02 -9.87
C PRO A 193 22.04 -9.52 -8.58
N ASP A 194 23.16 -8.92 -8.19
CA ASP A 194 23.93 -9.30 -6.98
C ASP A 194 23.36 -8.71 -5.68
N GLN A 195 22.46 -7.72 -5.75
CA GLN A 195 21.76 -7.13 -4.61
C GLN A 195 20.25 -7.41 -4.58
N THR A 196 19.71 -8.04 -5.61
CA THR A 196 18.25 -8.00 -5.90
C THR A 196 17.46 -9.19 -5.45
N THR A 197 18.05 -10.37 -5.31
CA THR A 197 17.33 -11.44 -4.64
C THR A 197 17.42 -11.20 -3.16
N TRP A 198 16.37 -10.64 -2.55
CA TRP A 198 16.23 -10.76 -1.12
C TRP A 198 16.15 -12.25 -0.83
N PRO A 199 17.14 -12.84 -0.16
CA PRO A 199 17.23 -14.28 -0.15
C PRO A 199 16.10 -14.80 0.73
N VAL A 200 15.41 -15.81 0.21
CA VAL A 200 14.37 -16.53 0.94
C VAL A 200 14.93 -16.93 2.29
N ARG A 201 14.15 -16.72 3.35
CA ARG A 201 14.60 -17.12 4.69
C ARG A 201 14.78 -18.64 4.70
N ARG A 202 15.58 -19.16 5.64
CA ARG A 202 15.86 -20.60 5.78
C ARG A 202 14.61 -21.49 5.87
N HIS A 203 13.46 -20.92 6.25
CA HIS A 203 12.19 -21.62 6.30
C HIS A 203 11.37 -21.54 4.99
N GLY A 204 11.89 -20.99 3.89
CA GLY A 204 11.22 -21.03 2.59
C GLY A 204 10.16 -19.93 2.36
N GLY A 205 10.25 -18.79 3.05
CA GLY A 205 9.36 -17.64 2.83
C GLY A 205 9.95 -16.33 3.33
N TYR A 206 9.30 -15.22 3.00
CA TYR A 206 9.67 -13.86 3.43
C TYR A 206 9.01 -13.47 4.75
N LEU A 207 7.86 -14.05 5.07
CA LEU A 207 7.16 -13.81 6.34
C LEU A 207 7.94 -14.40 7.54
N PRO A 208 7.71 -13.88 8.76
CA PRO A 208 8.25 -14.48 9.99
C PRO A 208 7.93 -15.98 10.12
N LYS A 209 8.84 -16.76 10.71
CA LYS A 209 8.69 -18.23 10.89
C LYS A 209 7.38 -18.63 11.59
N HIS A 210 6.91 -17.81 12.53
CA HIS A 210 5.70 -18.02 13.33
C HIS A 210 4.62 -16.98 12.99
N PHE A 211 4.52 -16.61 11.72
CA PHE A 211 3.47 -15.69 11.26
C PHE A 211 2.10 -16.35 11.40
N SER A 212 1.21 -15.70 12.15
CA SER A 212 -0.18 -16.14 12.30
C SER A 212 -0.96 -15.83 11.03
N PRO A 213 -1.75 -16.79 10.49
CA PRO A 213 -2.57 -16.53 9.32
C PRO A 213 -3.57 -15.38 9.55
N LEU A 214 -3.82 -14.58 8.52
CA LEU A 214 -4.78 -13.47 8.57
C LEU A 214 -6.20 -13.94 8.23
N SER A 215 -6.78 -14.79 9.08
CA SER A 215 -8.04 -15.49 8.81
C SER A 215 -9.29 -14.60 8.69
N HIS A 216 -9.23 -13.35 9.15
CA HIS A 216 -10.35 -12.40 9.08
C HIS A 216 -10.22 -11.42 7.91
N LEU A 217 -9.15 -11.53 7.14
CA LEU A 217 -8.88 -10.64 6.02
C LEU A 217 -9.89 -10.90 4.90
N LYS A 218 -10.46 -9.82 4.37
CA LYS A 218 -11.38 -9.84 3.23
C LYS A 218 -10.83 -9.08 2.04
N LYS A 219 -9.98 -8.08 2.29
CA LYS A 219 -9.33 -7.29 1.23
C LYS A 219 -7.84 -7.20 1.46
N ILE A 220 -7.08 -7.50 0.43
CA ILE A 220 -5.63 -7.38 0.45
C ILE A 220 -5.13 -6.69 -0.81
N ILE A 221 -4.28 -5.68 -0.61
CA ILE A 221 -3.61 -4.94 -1.68
C ILE A 221 -2.13 -4.90 -1.34
N LEU A 222 -1.29 -5.65 -2.05
CA LEU A 222 0.17 -5.62 -1.84
C LEU A 222 0.85 -5.03 -3.07
N GLY A 223 1.84 -4.17 -2.86
CA GLY A 223 2.61 -3.57 -3.95
C GLY A 223 4.11 -3.60 -3.68
N GLY A 224 4.93 -4.06 -4.63
CA GLY A 224 6.39 -4.06 -4.48
C GLY A 224 6.87 -4.91 -3.29
N ILE A 225 6.33 -6.10 -3.06
CA ILE A 225 6.75 -6.95 -1.92
C ILE A 225 7.27 -8.29 -2.44
N TYR A 226 8.30 -8.82 -1.79
CA TYR A 226 8.76 -10.18 -2.02
C TYR A 226 7.86 -11.17 -1.28
N LEU A 227 7.32 -12.14 -2.03
CA LEU A 227 6.43 -13.16 -1.51
C LEU A 227 6.82 -14.52 -2.11
N THR A 228 6.43 -15.58 -1.44
CA THR A 228 6.37 -16.93 -2.02
C THR A 228 4.93 -17.44 -2.03
N LEU A 229 4.65 -18.51 -2.76
CA LEU A 229 3.34 -19.20 -2.66
C LEU A 229 3.01 -19.61 -1.22
N ARG A 230 4.02 -19.93 -0.40
CA ARG A 230 3.82 -20.23 1.03
C ARG A 230 3.35 -18.98 1.79
N ASP A 231 4.00 -17.84 1.57
CA ASP A 231 3.62 -16.59 2.23
C ASP A 231 2.18 -16.19 1.87
N MET A 232 1.81 -16.38 0.61
CA MET A 232 0.46 -16.16 0.09
C MET A 232 -0.60 -16.98 0.83
N LYS A 233 -0.36 -18.28 1.04
CA LYS A 233 -1.26 -19.17 1.80
C LYS A 233 -1.41 -18.77 3.27
N LEU A 234 -0.44 -18.03 3.83
CA LEU A 234 -0.54 -17.49 5.19
C LEU A 234 -1.29 -16.16 5.23
N LEU A 235 -1.13 -15.32 4.21
CA LEU A 235 -1.81 -14.03 4.10
C LEU A 235 -3.29 -14.18 3.72
N ILE A 236 -3.60 -15.16 2.88
CA ILE A 236 -4.94 -15.45 2.39
C ILE A 236 -5.22 -16.93 2.64
N PRO A 237 -5.50 -17.37 3.88
CA PRO A 237 -5.73 -18.79 4.16
C PRO A 237 -7.01 -19.34 3.52
N SER A 238 -8.02 -18.49 3.32
CA SER A 238 -9.32 -18.83 2.73
C SER A 238 -9.63 -17.92 1.52
N PRO A 239 -9.11 -18.22 0.31
CA PRO A 239 -9.33 -17.38 -0.86
C PRO A 239 -10.80 -17.10 -1.16
N GLY A 240 -11.68 -18.09 -0.99
CA GLY A 240 -13.12 -17.94 -1.27
C GLY A 240 -13.87 -16.93 -0.39
N ASP A 241 -13.30 -16.52 0.74
CA ASP A 241 -13.89 -15.50 1.62
C ASP A 241 -13.43 -14.07 1.25
N MET A 242 -12.52 -13.94 0.27
CA MET A 242 -11.95 -12.66 -0.13
C MET A 242 -12.90 -11.87 -1.04
N GLU A 243 -13.07 -10.59 -0.70
CA GLU A 243 -13.82 -9.62 -1.50
C GLU A 243 -12.92 -8.90 -2.52
N LYS A 244 -11.62 -8.77 -2.22
CA LYS A 244 -10.66 -8.12 -3.14
C LYS A 244 -9.23 -8.62 -2.91
N VAL A 245 -8.57 -9.03 -3.98
CA VAL A 245 -7.14 -9.35 -4.00
C VAL A 245 -6.44 -8.56 -5.11
N GLU A 246 -5.47 -7.73 -4.74
CA GLU A 246 -4.69 -6.95 -5.70
C GLU A 246 -3.20 -7.04 -5.36
N PHE A 247 -2.39 -7.52 -6.29
CA PHE A 247 -0.93 -7.49 -6.19
C PHE A 247 -0.36 -6.65 -7.31
N GLY A 248 0.61 -5.79 -7.03
CA GLY A 248 1.22 -4.93 -8.05
C GLY A 248 2.73 -4.86 -7.91
N GLY A 249 3.48 -5.37 -8.89
CA GLY A 249 4.95 -5.37 -8.84
C GLY A 249 5.53 -6.24 -7.72
N CYS A 250 4.75 -7.17 -7.17
CA CYS A 250 5.25 -8.18 -6.23
C CYS A 250 6.29 -9.07 -6.90
N GLN A 251 7.31 -9.49 -6.14
CA GLN A 251 8.45 -10.25 -6.64
C GLN A 251 8.43 -11.66 -6.06
N MET A 252 8.76 -12.65 -6.90
CA MET A 252 8.94 -14.06 -6.52
C MET A 252 10.31 -14.55 -7.00
N VAL A 253 10.79 -15.63 -6.40
CA VAL A 253 12.13 -16.18 -6.66
C VAL A 253 12.17 -16.84 -8.03
N ASP A 254 11.19 -17.71 -8.29
CA ASP A 254 10.91 -18.24 -9.62
C ASP A 254 9.53 -17.75 -10.07
N PRO A 255 9.45 -16.56 -10.68
CA PRO A 255 8.17 -15.98 -11.04
C PRO A 255 7.45 -16.76 -12.13
N ARG A 256 8.12 -17.61 -12.91
CA ARG A 256 7.45 -18.40 -13.97
C ARG A 256 6.63 -19.54 -13.37
N VAL A 257 7.12 -20.14 -12.30
CA VAL A 257 6.49 -21.30 -11.63
C VAL A 257 5.60 -20.84 -10.49
N GLU A 258 6.09 -19.94 -9.63
CA GLU A 258 5.36 -19.57 -8.42
C GLU A 258 4.07 -18.79 -8.71
N TRP A 259 4.07 -17.92 -9.73
CA TRP A 259 2.85 -17.19 -10.11
C TRP A 259 1.77 -18.11 -10.66
N VAL A 260 2.14 -19.20 -11.36
CA VAL A 260 1.17 -20.23 -11.81
C VAL A 260 0.51 -20.87 -10.59
N GLY A 261 1.31 -21.28 -9.60
CA GLY A 261 0.79 -21.84 -8.36
C GLY A 261 -0.05 -20.85 -7.54
N VAL A 262 0.22 -19.54 -7.63
CA VAL A 262 -0.63 -18.51 -7.01
C VAL A 262 -1.95 -18.35 -7.73
N ILE A 263 -1.95 -18.33 -9.07
CA ILE A 263 -3.17 -18.27 -9.87
C ILE A 263 -4.05 -19.50 -9.61
N GLU A 264 -3.45 -20.68 -9.55
CA GLU A 264 -4.14 -21.92 -9.15
C GLU A 264 -4.74 -21.83 -7.75
N TYR A 265 -4.00 -21.27 -6.80
CA TYR A 265 -4.46 -21.16 -5.42
C TYR A 265 -5.62 -20.16 -5.24
N LEU A 266 -5.61 -19.08 -6.03
CA LEU A 266 -6.64 -18.04 -6.00
C LEU A 266 -7.76 -18.30 -7.01
N ASP A 267 -7.91 -19.55 -7.48
CA ASP A 267 -8.96 -19.88 -8.43
C ASP A 267 -10.37 -19.59 -7.85
N GLY A 268 -11.23 -19.00 -8.68
CA GLY A 268 -12.64 -18.75 -8.34
C GLY A 268 -12.91 -17.41 -7.65
N ILE A 269 -11.94 -16.50 -7.60
CA ILE A 269 -12.14 -15.13 -7.09
C ILE A 269 -11.67 -14.07 -8.07
N ASP A 270 -12.20 -12.85 -7.91
CA ASP A 270 -11.73 -11.67 -8.64
C ASP A 270 -10.35 -11.25 -8.11
N VAL A 271 -9.33 -11.31 -8.98
CA VAL A 271 -7.95 -10.97 -8.63
C VAL A 271 -7.36 -10.05 -9.68
N LYS A 272 -6.66 -9.01 -9.21
CA LYS A 272 -5.81 -8.17 -10.05
C LYS A 272 -4.35 -8.42 -9.72
N LEU A 273 -3.58 -8.87 -10.71
CA LEU A 273 -2.20 -9.29 -10.59
C LEU A 273 -1.33 -8.48 -11.55
N GLY A 274 -0.65 -7.47 -11.01
CA GLY A 274 0.46 -6.79 -11.67
C GLY A 274 1.75 -7.57 -11.43
N LEU A 275 2.13 -8.42 -12.37
CA LEU A 275 3.12 -9.46 -12.14
C LEU A 275 4.53 -8.99 -12.47
N ALA A 276 5.47 -9.29 -11.57
CA ALA A 276 6.88 -9.02 -11.80
C ALA A 276 7.75 -10.12 -11.17
N GLY A 277 9.00 -10.18 -11.60
CA GLY A 277 9.95 -11.10 -11.00
C GLY A 277 11.36 -11.01 -11.53
N TYR A 278 12.18 -11.97 -11.11
CA TYR A 278 13.55 -12.12 -11.59
C TYR A 278 13.63 -13.18 -12.69
N PHE A 279 14.34 -12.88 -13.80
CA PHE A 279 14.58 -13.86 -14.85
C PHE A 279 15.99 -13.76 -15.44
N ARG A 280 16.83 -14.79 -15.26
CA ARG A 280 18.19 -14.89 -15.87
C ARG A 280 19.06 -13.63 -15.70
N GLY A 281 19.26 -13.13 -14.48
CA GLY A 281 20.09 -11.94 -14.26
C GLY A 281 19.33 -10.61 -14.27
N ILE A 282 18.03 -10.65 -14.59
CA ILE A 282 17.21 -9.48 -14.78
C ILE A 282 16.27 -9.31 -13.59
N ALA A 283 16.48 -8.28 -12.79
CA ALA A 283 15.52 -7.83 -11.77
C ALA A 283 14.44 -6.95 -12.41
N GLY A 284 13.17 -7.14 -12.00
CA GLY A 284 12.05 -6.36 -12.54
C GLY A 284 11.59 -6.80 -13.92
N TYR A 285 11.77 -8.08 -14.27
CA TYR A 285 11.22 -8.66 -15.48
C TYR A 285 9.68 -8.62 -15.39
N GLU A 286 9.07 -7.68 -16.12
CA GLU A 286 7.62 -7.49 -16.16
C GLU A 286 6.96 -8.73 -16.81
N LEU A 287 6.14 -9.42 -16.02
CA LEU A 287 5.22 -10.46 -16.51
C LEU A 287 3.94 -9.79 -17.03
N PRO A 288 3.07 -10.52 -17.77
CA PRO A 288 1.76 -9.97 -18.12
C PRO A 288 0.96 -9.65 -16.87
N ASP A 289 0.28 -8.50 -16.86
CA ASP A 289 -0.70 -8.20 -15.83
C ASP A 289 -1.98 -8.98 -16.11
N LEU A 290 -2.59 -9.54 -15.07
CA LEU A 290 -3.77 -10.37 -15.15
C LEU A 290 -4.91 -9.76 -14.33
N VAL A 291 -6.11 -9.75 -14.89
CA VAL A 291 -7.35 -9.51 -14.15
C VAL A 291 -8.21 -10.76 -14.34
N THR A 292 -8.30 -11.58 -13.30
CA THR A 292 -9.06 -12.85 -13.34
C THR A 292 -10.43 -12.67 -12.74
N HIS A 293 -11.41 -13.37 -13.31
CA HIS A 293 -12.79 -13.42 -12.86
C HIS A 293 -13.19 -14.81 -12.34
N PRO A 294 -14.25 -14.95 -11.51
CA PRO A 294 -14.67 -16.22 -10.93
C PRO A 294 -15.08 -17.31 -11.93
N ASP A 295 -15.48 -16.93 -13.14
CA ASP A 295 -15.79 -17.84 -14.26
C ASP A 295 -14.54 -18.38 -14.95
N GLY A 296 -13.37 -17.79 -14.66
CA GLY A 296 -12.08 -18.16 -15.22
C GLY A 296 -11.66 -17.32 -16.42
N ASP A 297 -12.49 -16.34 -16.82
CA ASP A 297 -12.11 -15.36 -17.82
C ASP A 297 -11.05 -14.42 -17.25
N CYS A 298 -10.11 -14.03 -18.10
CA CYS A 298 -8.93 -13.27 -17.70
C CYS A 298 -8.58 -12.25 -18.77
N GLU A 299 -8.50 -10.98 -18.37
CA GLU A 299 -7.85 -9.93 -19.15
C GLU A 299 -6.35 -10.02 -18.89
N VAL A 300 -5.59 -10.26 -19.96
CA VAL A 300 -4.13 -10.35 -19.94
C VAL A 300 -3.60 -9.11 -20.63
N THR A 301 -2.75 -8.36 -19.94
CA THR A 301 -2.14 -7.14 -20.45
C THR A 301 -0.63 -7.32 -20.52
N LEU A 302 -0.06 -7.18 -21.71
CA LEU A 302 1.38 -7.33 -21.97
C LEU A 302 1.95 -6.06 -22.57
N GLN A 303 2.93 -5.47 -21.89
CA GLN A 303 3.71 -4.35 -22.42
C GLN A 303 4.68 -4.82 -23.50
N SER A 304 4.80 -4.04 -24.57
CA SER A 304 5.59 -4.38 -25.75
C SER A 304 6.17 -3.12 -26.44
N PRO A 305 7.12 -3.28 -27.38
CA PRO A 305 7.66 -2.15 -28.13
C PRO A 305 6.61 -1.41 -28.98
N ASP A 306 5.55 -2.12 -29.41
CA ASP A 306 4.49 -1.56 -30.26
C ASP A 306 3.33 -0.98 -29.43
N GLY A 307 3.48 -0.94 -28.10
CA GLY A 307 2.43 -0.53 -27.15
C GLY A 307 1.92 -1.70 -26.30
N GLU A 308 0.70 -1.56 -25.82
CA GLU A 308 0.06 -2.53 -24.91
C GLU A 308 -0.77 -3.54 -25.69
N TYR A 309 -0.49 -4.83 -25.50
CA TYR A 309 -1.34 -5.90 -26.02
C TYR A 309 -2.30 -6.37 -24.93
N LYS A 310 -3.59 -6.43 -25.28
CA LYS A 310 -4.64 -6.99 -24.44
C LYS A 310 -5.18 -8.26 -25.05
N PHE A 311 -5.28 -9.31 -24.24
CA PHE A 311 -5.86 -10.58 -24.59
C PHE A 311 -6.98 -10.91 -23.61
N PHE A 312 -8.00 -11.60 -24.09
CA PHE A 312 -9.01 -12.22 -23.25
C PHE A 312 -8.84 -13.72 -23.37
N LYS A 313 -8.50 -14.37 -22.25
CA LYS A 313 -8.17 -15.80 -22.21
C LYS A 313 -8.87 -16.44 -21.02
N ASN A 314 -9.15 -17.73 -21.12
CA ASN A 314 -9.57 -18.49 -19.97
C ASN A 314 -8.33 -19.02 -19.22
N VAL A 315 -8.03 -18.45 -18.06
CA VAL A 315 -6.81 -18.76 -17.31
C VAL A 315 -6.82 -20.21 -16.80
N ARG A 316 -8.00 -20.76 -16.48
CA ARG A 316 -8.15 -22.14 -16.01
C ARG A 316 -7.77 -23.17 -17.07
N LEU A 317 -8.16 -22.91 -18.33
CA LEU A 317 -7.76 -23.74 -19.45
C LEU A 317 -6.26 -23.65 -19.69
N ALA A 318 -5.68 -22.45 -19.59
CA ALA A 318 -4.24 -22.26 -19.75
C ALA A 318 -3.44 -23.03 -18.70
N VAL A 319 -3.86 -22.97 -17.43
CA VAL A 319 -3.25 -23.74 -16.32
C VAL A 319 -3.34 -25.25 -16.58
N LYS A 320 -4.53 -25.77 -16.90
CA LYS A 320 -4.76 -27.22 -17.04
C LYS A 320 -4.01 -27.87 -18.20
N ASN A 321 -3.82 -27.14 -19.30
CA ASN A 321 -3.40 -27.74 -20.57
C ASN A 321 -1.90 -27.63 -20.87
N SER A 322 -1.14 -26.84 -20.11
CA SER A 322 0.13 -26.31 -20.64
C SER A 322 1.37 -26.54 -19.78
N GLY A 323 1.23 -26.98 -18.52
CA GLY A 323 2.34 -27.00 -17.56
C GLY A 323 3.00 -25.62 -17.39
N ASP A 324 4.09 -25.51 -16.61
CA ASP A 324 4.69 -24.19 -16.29
C ASP A 324 5.25 -23.44 -17.52
N THR A 325 5.88 -24.16 -18.46
CA THR A 325 6.49 -23.54 -19.65
C THR A 325 5.47 -23.19 -20.72
N GLY A 326 4.44 -24.02 -20.92
CA GLY A 326 3.40 -23.74 -21.90
C GLY A 326 2.33 -22.77 -21.40
N PHE A 327 2.21 -22.56 -20.08
CA PHE A 327 1.19 -21.68 -19.51
C PHE A 327 1.31 -20.25 -20.06
N TRP A 328 2.50 -19.66 -19.95
CA TRP A 328 2.75 -18.29 -20.41
C TRP A 328 2.65 -18.14 -21.92
N GLU A 329 3.07 -19.16 -22.66
CA GLU A 329 2.95 -19.23 -24.11
C GLU A 329 1.46 -19.23 -24.51
N SER A 330 0.66 -20.10 -23.91
CA SER A 330 -0.79 -20.20 -24.13
C SER A 330 -1.54 -18.91 -23.75
N LEU A 331 -1.17 -18.30 -22.62
CA LEU A 331 -1.83 -17.10 -22.10
C LEU A 331 -1.55 -15.85 -22.93
N THR A 332 -0.42 -15.82 -23.64
CA THR A 332 0.03 -14.63 -24.41
C THR A 332 0.20 -14.88 -25.91
N ASP A 333 -0.24 -16.04 -26.40
CA ASP A 333 -0.04 -16.51 -27.78
C ASP A 333 1.44 -16.46 -28.21
N GLY A 334 2.36 -16.85 -27.33
CA GLY A 334 3.81 -16.85 -27.55
C GLY A 334 4.44 -15.46 -27.70
N LYS A 335 3.67 -14.37 -27.44
CA LYS A 335 4.23 -13.01 -27.55
C LYS A 335 5.14 -12.66 -26.38
N TYR A 336 4.87 -13.20 -25.20
CA TYR A 336 5.62 -12.91 -23.97
C TYR A 336 7.10 -13.27 -24.06
N ASP A 337 7.42 -14.40 -24.67
CA ASP A 337 8.77 -14.93 -24.86
C ASP A 337 9.31 -14.73 -26.28
N SER A 338 8.56 -14.03 -27.14
CA SER A 338 9.04 -13.66 -28.47
C SER A 338 10.38 -12.93 -28.38
N PRO A 339 11.37 -13.25 -29.24
CA PRO A 339 12.70 -12.63 -29.19
C PRO A 339 12.65 -11.09 -29.22
N ARG A 340 11.69 -10.53 -29.96
CA ARG A 340 11.47 -9.09 -30.07
C ARG A 340 11.05 -8.45 -28.73
N VAL A 341 10.07 -9.03 -28.03
CA VAL A 341 9.60 -8.52 -26.73
C VAL A 341 10.67 -8.71 -25.67
N VAL A 342 11.34 -9.87 -25.65
CA VAL A 342 12.44 -10.14 -24.72
C VAL A 342 13.59 -9.15 -24.92
N ARG A 343 14.00 -8.90 -26.18
CA ARG A 343 15.03 -7.89 -26.51
C ARG A 343 14.61 -6.49 -26.07
N TRP A 344 13.38 -6.08 -26.38
CA TRP A 344 12.89 -4.76 -25.96
C TRP A 344 12.87 -4.59 -24.44
N LYS A 345 12.39 -5.59 -23.69
CA LYS A 345 12.42 -5.56 -22.22
C LYS A 345 13.85 -5.38 -21.72
N ARG A 346 14.80 -6.18 -22.23
CA ARG A 346 16.23 -6.09 -21.91
C ARG A 346 16.80 -4.69 -22.17
N LEU A 347 16.50 -4.10 -23.33
CA LEU A 347 16.93 -2.75 -23.67
C LEU A 347 16.33 -1.69 -22.74
N ARG A 348 15.03 -1.77 -22.44
CA ARG A 348 14.36 -0.86 -21.50
C ARG A 348 15.03 -0.91 -20.13
N MET A 349 15.31 -2.10 -19.60
CA MET A 349 15.95 -2.23 -18.29
C MET A 349 17.41 -1.78 -18.28
N LEU A 350 18.16 -1.99 -19.37
CA LEU A 350 19.48 -1.39 -19.53
C LEU A 350 19.39 0.13 -19.49
N GLY A 351 18.40 0.72 -20.16
CA GLY A 351 18.11 2.15 -20.13
C GLY A 351 17.78 2.64 -18.73
N ASP A 352 16.84 1.97 -18.04
CA ASP A 352 16.45 2.31 -16.67
C ASP A 352 17.64 2.23 -15.69
N ARG A 353 18.50 1.21 -15.86
CA ARG A 353 19.73 1.06 -15.08
C ARG A 353 20.73 2.18 -15.37
N TYR A 354 20.95 2.49 -16.65
CA TYR A 354 21.83 3.58 -17.08
C TYR A 354 21.35 4.91 -16.49
N ASP A 355 20.06 5.23 -16.61
CA ASP A 355 19.47 6.44 -16.06
C ASP A 355 19.63 6.53 -14.55
N LEU A 356 19.44 5.41 -13.83
CA LEU A 356 19.62 5.36 -12.39
C LEU A 356 21.08 5.59 -11.99
N GLU A 357 22.03 4.95 -12.68
CA GLU A 357 23.47 5.11 -12.43
C GLU A 357 23.94 6.53 -12.80
N MET A 358 23.43 7.12 -13.88
CA MET A 358 23.69 8.52 -14.25
C MET A 358 23.12 9.52 -13.23
N LYS A 359 21.90 9.29 -12.71
CA LYS A 359 21.32 10.11 -11.64
C LYS A 359 22.17 10.07 -10.37
N LYS A 360 22.75 8.89 -10.02
CA LYS A 360 23.70 8.78 -8.90
C LYS A 360 24.93 9.65 -9.13
N LEU A 361 25.51 9.63 -10.33
CA LEU A 361 26.65 10.48 -10.70
C LEU A 361 26.31 11.98 -10.67
N GLY A 362 25.09 12.36 -11.10
CA GLY A 362 24.58 13.72 -11.04
C GLY A 362 24.28 14.24 -9.63
N GLY A 363 24.14 13.36 -8.64
CA GLY A 363 23.88 13.71 -7.24
C GLY A 363 25.11 14.13 -6.44
N PHE A 364 26.33 14.05 -7.02
CA PHE A 364 27.56 14.46 -6.36
C PHE A 364 27.86 15.95 -6.57
N ALA A 365 28.52 16.60 -5.61
CA ALA A 365 28.87 18.02 -5.67
C ALA A 365 29.80 18.40 -6.84
N VAL A 366 30.51 17.42 -7.41
CA VAL A 366 31.29 17.55 -8.64
C VAL A 366 30.90 16.38 -9.54
N TYR A 367 30.41 16.70 -10.74
CA TYR A 367 30.03 15.71 -11.73
C TYR A 367 31.27 14.98 -12.27
N ASP A 368 31.35 13.66 -12.08
CA ASP A 368 32.45 12.85 -12.58
C ASP A 368 32.24 12.49 -14.06
N TYR A 369 32.76 13.35 -14.94
CA TYR A 369 32.67 13.18 -16.39
C TYR A 369 33.36 11.91 -16.90
N GLU A 370 34.42 11.44 -16.23
CA GLU A 370 35.10 10.21 -16.64
C GLU A 370 34.29 8.97 -16.30
N ALA A 371 33.70 8.93 -15.10
CA ALA A 371 32.79 7.86 -14.71
C ALA A 371 31.56 7.82 -15.62
N ALA A 372 30.97 8.98 -15.94
CA ALA A 372 29.86 9.08 -16.87
C ALA A 372 30.22 8.54 -18.27
N GLY A 373 31.38 8.93 -18.81
CA GLY A 373 31.85 8.42 -20.12
C GLY A 373 32.20 6.93 -20.13
N ARG A 374 32.63 6.36 -18.99
CA ARG A 374 32.77 4.89 -18.84
C ARG A 374 31.42 4.20 -18.84
N LEU A 375 30.44 4.77 -18.14
CA LEU A 375 29.08 4.25 -18.05
C LEU A 375 28.39 4.22 -19.43
N GLU A 376 28.48 5.32 -20.17
CA GLU A 376 27.92 5.46 -21.52
C GLU A 376 28.51 4.45 -22.50
N ARG A 377 29.84 4.30 -22.53
CA ARG A 377 30.50 3.28 -23.37
C ARG A 377 30.12 1.85 -23.01
N LYS A 378 29.90 1.58 -21.72
CA LYS A 378 29.41 0.27 -21.26
C LYS A 378 27.98 0.04 -21.74
N PHE A 379 27.09 1.02 -21.54
CA PHE A 379 25.70 0.95 -22.00
C PHE A 379 25.62 0.73 -23.52
N LEU A 380 26.34 1.50 -24.33
CA LEU A 380 26.35 1.34 -25.79
C LEU A 380 26.84 -0.05 -26.22
N ARG A 381 27.89 -0.58 -25.58
CA ARG A 381 28.36 -1.95 -25.83
C ARG A 381 27.32 -3.00 -25.47
N ASP A 382 26.66 -2.84 -24.33
CA ASP A 382 25.63 -3.77 -23.86
C ASP A 382 24.39 -3.73 -24.78
N VAL A 383 24.05 -2.55 -25.33
CA VAL A 383 23.03 -2.39 -26.36
C VAL A 383 23.44 -3.10 -27.65
N GLU A 384 24.63 -2.82 -28.19
CA GLU A 384 25.16 -3.46 -29.42
C GLU A 384 25.16 -4.99 -29.32
N MET A 385 25.60 -5.54 -28.18
CA MET A 385 25.57 -7.01 -27.95
C MET A 385 24.15 -7.60 -28.00
N LEU A 386 23.14 -6.86 -27.52
CA LEU A 386 21.74 -7.27 -27.64
C LEU A 386 21.19 -7.06 -29.05
N GLU A 387 21.77 -6.15 -29.82
CA GLU A 387 21.32 -5.84 -31.17
C GLU A 387 21.75 -6.89 -32.20
N ASP A 388 22.98 -7.39 -32.06
CA ASP A 388 23.62 -8.35 -32.96
C ASP A 388 23.16 -9.81 -32.74
N GLY A 389 22.16 -10.02 -31.88
CA GLY A 389 21.59 -11.35 -31.64
C GLY A 389 22.54 -12.30 -30.89
N GLY A 390 23.55 -11.77 -30.20
CA GLY A 390 24.42 -12.56 -29.33
C GLY A 390 23.68 -12.98 -28.07
N PHE A 391 22.80 -13.98 -28.14
CA PHE A 391 22.43 -14.98 -27.11
C PHE A 391 21.28 -15.88 -27.57
#